data_AF-A0A9P6Y2A8-F1
#
_entry.id   AF-A0A9P6Y2A8-F1
#
_cell.length_a   1.000
_cell.length_b   1.000
_cell.length_c   1.000
_cell.angle_alpha   90.00
_cell.angle_beta   90.00
_cell.angle_gamma   90.00
#
_symmetry.space_group_name_H-M   'P 1'
#
loop_
_entity.id
_entity.type
_entity.pdbx_description
1 polymer ?
#
loop_
_entity_poly.entity_id
_entity_poly.type
_entity_poly.pdbx_seq_one_letter_code
_entity_poly.pdbx_strand_id
1 'polypeptide(L)'
;MATRDGGAAADVVLFVGCRAGSTSTEHWRFPNRDVPILHIDIDPMVIGANYLTEVGLVGDAKLALEALGTEVQARLAHRNSDAVDGAVLAGRAKAARLAQLEPLANSLDAPIRPERVEQSLNRLLPDDAVVCADPGTPCPYFSAYYDVSRPGRHFITNRAHGALGFSMSAALGAWLRLHGG
;
A
#
# COMPACT_ATOMS: atom_id res chain seq x y z
N MET A 1 13.48 0.76 2.33
CA MET A 1 14.20 0.58 3.60
C MET A 1 13.33 1.05 4.77
N ALA A 2 12.85 2.30 4.80
CA ALA A 2 12.07 2.84 5.93
C ALA A 2 10.78 2.09 6.33
N THR A 3 10.01 1.55 5.38
CA THR A 3 8.82 0.72 5.70
C THR A 3 9.19 -0.65 6.28
N ARG A 4 10.37 -1.19 5.91
CA ARG A 4 10.89 -2.44 6.47
C ARG A 4 11.28 -2.26 7.93
N ASP A 5 11.90 -1.13 8.23
CA ASP A 5 12.36 -0.79 9.58
C ASP A 5 11.16 -0.69 10.54
N GLY A 6 10.03 -0.13 10.07
CA GLY A 6 8.76 -0.14 10.81
C GLY A 6 8.19 -1.55 11.04
N GLY A 7 8.24 -2.43 10.04
CA GLY A 7 7.78 -3.82 10.18
C GLY A 7 8.72 -4.72 11.01
N ALA A 8 10.00 -4.37 11.10
CA ALA A 8 10.99 -5.09 11.89
C ALA A 8 10.94 -4.72 13.39
N ALA A 9 10.57 -3.48 13.70
CA ALA A 9 10.38 -2.99 15.07
C ALA A 9 8.94 -3.16 15.59
N ALA A 10 8.03 -3.69 14.76
CA ALA A 10 6.65 -3.91 15.15
C ALA A 10 6.55 -5.03 16.21
N ASP A 11 5.80 -4.75 17.27
CA ASP A 11 5.39 -5.72 18.30
C ASP A 11 4.10 -6.45 17.92
N VAL A 12 3.35 -5.94 16.94
CA VAL A 12 2.14 -6.53 16.37
C VAL A 12 1.95 -6.10 14.92
N VAL A 13 1.45 -6.98 14.05
CA VAL A 13 1.08 -6.65 12.67
C VAL A 13 -0.37 -7.00 12.40
N LEU A 14 -1.13 -6.03 11.90
CA LEU A 14 -2.52 -6.21 11.45
C LEU A 14 -2.58 -6.19 9.92
N PHE A 15 -2.86 -7.35 9.31
CA PHE A 15 -3.20 -7.46 7.90
C PHE A 15 -4.70 -7.20 7.68
N VAL A 16 -5.03 -6.37 6.68
CA VAL A 16 -6.42 -6.04 6.34
C VAL A 16 -6.63 -6.16 4.84
N GLY A 17 -7.54 -7.06 4.43
CA GLY A 17 -7.95 -7.25 3.03
C GLY A 17 -6.79 -7.59 2.09
N CYS A 18 -5.79 -8.31 2.57
CA CYS A 18 -4.60 -8.64 1.80
C CYS A 18 -4.19 -10.10 1.99
N ARG A 19 -3.59 -10.68 0.94
CA ARG A 19 -3.15 -12.08 0.98
C ARG A 19 -1.81 -12.31 1.68
N ALA A 20 -1.10 -11.25 2.08
CA ALA A 20 0.28 -11.34 2.60
C ALA A 20 1.23 -12.18 1.72
N GLY A 21 1.09 -12.08 0.39
CA GLY A 21 1.87 -12.86 -0.57
C GLY A 21 3.33 -12.44 -0.66
N SER A 22 4.17 -13.33 -1.18
CA SER A 22 5.64 -13.21 -1.23
C SER A 22 6.16 -11.87 -1.73
N THR A 23 5.55 -11.29 -2.76
CA THR A 23 6.06 -10.04 -3.33
C THR A 23 5.86 -8.84 -2.43
N SER A 24 4.78 -8.83 -1.63
CA SER A 24 4.53 -7.75 -0.66
C SER A 24 5.32 -7.95 0.64
N THR A 25 5.70 -9.19 0.94
CA THR A 25 6.37 -9.60 2.19
C THR A 25 7.85 -9.94 1.99
N GLU A 26 8.38 -9.62 0.80
CA GLU A 26 9.77 -9.89 0.39
C GLU A 26 10.20 -11.33 0.59
N HIS A 27 9.49 -12.24 -0.06
CA HIS A 27 9.65 -13.68 0.11
C HIS A 27 9.41 -14.12 1.56
N TRP A 28 8.36 -13.56 2.17
CA TRP A 28 7.95 -13.87 3.55
C TRP A 28 9.05 -13.61 4.59
N ARG A 29 9.90 -12.60 4.33
CA ARG A 29 10.91 -12.11 5.27
C ARG A 29 10.36 -11.04 6.21
N PHE A 30 9.33 -10.31 5.78
CA PHE A 30 8.68 -9.26 6.57
C PHE A 30 7.16 -9.42 6.55
N PRO A 31 6.47 -9.27 7.70
CA PRO A 31 7.02 -9.07 9.05
C PRO A 31 7.83 -10.27 9.56
N ASN A 32 8.53 -10.10 10.69
CA ASN A 32 9.17 -11.24 11.36
C ASN A 32 8.09 -12.27 11.75
N ARG A 33 8.43 -13.56 11.66
CA ARG A 33 7.52 -14.68 11.95
C ARG A 33 7.15 -14.81 13.43
N ASP A 34 7.94 -14.21 14.32
CA ASP A 34 7.70 -14.23 15.76
C ASP A 34 6.78 -13.09 16.23
N VAL A 35 6.41 -12.16 15.34
CA VAL A 35 5.52 -11.06 15.68
C VAL A 35 4.07 -11.53 15.60
N PRO A 36 3.24 -11.29 16.63
CA PRO A 36 1.81 -11.56 16.60
C PRO A 36 1.13 -10.96 15.37
N ILE A 37 0.44 -11.81 14.61
CA ILE A 37 -0.30 -11.42 13.40
C ILE A 37 -1.79 -11.45 13.69
N LEU A 38 -2.45 -10.31 13.45
CA LEU A 38 -3.90 -10.20 13.33
C LEU A 38 -4.25 -10.11 11.85
N HIS A 39 -5.33 -10.74 11.43
CA HIS A 39 -5.70 -10.77 10.01
C HIS A 39 -7.21 -10.62 9.82
N ILE A 40 -7.62 -9.54 9.16
CA ILE A 40 -8.98 -9.29 8.71
C ILE A 40 -9.05 -9.57 7.21
N ASP A 41 -9.85 -10.53 6.78
CA ASP A 41 -10.11 -10.78 5.36
C ASP A 41 -11.53 -11.31 5.15
N ILE A 42 -12.11 -11.04 3.98
CA ILE A 42 -13.46 -11.54 3.64
C ILE A 42 -13.41 -13.02 3.22
N ASP A 43 -12.25 -13.47 2.70
CA ASP A 43 -12.03 -14.85 2.29
C ASP A 43 -11.39 -15.64 3.44
N PRO A 44 -12.10 -16.60 4.06
CA PRO A 44 -11.55 -17.40 5.16
C PRO A 44 -10.32 -18.20 4.75
N MET A 45 -10.13 -18.50 3.46
CA MET A 45 -8.97 -19.25 2.96
C MET A 45 -7.67 -18.44 2.98
N VAL A 46 -7.75 -17.12 3.17
CA VAL A 46 -6.58 -16.24 3.22
C VAL A 46 -5.95 -16.22 4.62
N ILE A 47 -6.77 -16.36 5.66
CA ILE A 47 -6.34 -16.31 7.05
C ILE A 47 -5.44 -17.51 7.34
N GLY A 48 -4.24 -17.26 7.89
CA GLY A 48 -3.28 -18.32 8.21
C GLY A 48 -2.53 -18.92 7.01
N ALA A 49 -2.85 -18.53 5.77
CA ALA A 49 -2.29 -19.17 4.58
C ALA A 49 -0.78 -18.93 4.38
N ASN A 50 -0.30 -17.73 4.75
CA ASN A 50 1.10 -17.31 4.56
C ASN A 50 1.86 -17.04 5.86
N TYR A 51 1.15 -16.57 6.89
CA TYR A 51 1.67 -16.28 8.22
C TYR A 51 0.76 -16.91 9.25
N LEU A 52 1.34 -17.41 10.35
CA LEU A 52 0.56 -17.92 11.47
C LEU A 52 -0.25 -16.76 12.06
N THR A 53 -1.58 -16.84 11.96
CA THR A 53 -2.48 -15.80 12.45
C THR A 53 -2.90 -16.12 13.88
N GLU A 54 -2.62 -15.21 14.80
CA GLU A 54 -3.02 -15.33 16.21
C GLU A 54 -4.50 -15.00 16.39
N VAL A 55 -4.96 -13.94 15.72
CA VAL A 55 -6.38 -13.54 15.70
C VAL A 55 -6.83 -13.30 14.27
N GLY A 56 -7.72 -14.16 13.79
CA GLY A 56 -8.35 -14.03 12.48
C GLY A 56 -9.78 -13.51 12.60
N LEU A 57 -10.14 -12.53 11.77
CA LEU A 57 -11.51 -12.04 11.64
C LEU A 57 -11.96 -12.20 10.18
N VAL A 58 -12.89 -13.13 9.96
CA VAL A 58 -13.52 -13.31 8.65
C VAL A 58 -14.65 -12.31 8.50
N GLY A 59 -14.52 -11.34 7.61
CA GLY A 59 -15.54 -10.32 7.41
C GLY A 59 -15.14 -9.20 6.46
N ASP A 60 -16.11 -8.32 6.19
CA ASP A 60 -15.87 -7.12 5.40
C ASP A 60 -14.90 -6.17 6.14
N ALA A 61 -13.87 -5.72 5.43
CA ALA A 61 -12.82 -4.88 6.00
C ALA A 61 -13.35 -3.54 6.51
N LYS A 62 -14.35 -2.93 5.85
CA LYS A 62 -14.91 -1.65 6.27
C LYS A 62 -15.66 -1.83 7.58
N LEU A 63 -16.58 -2.79 7.66
CA LEU A 63 -17.35 -3.05 8.88
C LEU A 63 -16.45 -3.43 10.06
N ALA A 64 -15.43 -4.25 9.81
CA ALA A 64 -14.45 -4.63 10.83
C ALA A 64 -13.66 -3.41 11.35
N LEU A 65 -13.18 -2.54 10.47
CA LEU A 65 -12.43 -1.34 10.85
C LEU A 65 -13.31 -0.30 11.55
N GLU A 66 -14.59 -0.18 11.20
CA GLU A 66 -15.55 0.69 11.89
C GLU A 66 -15.79 0.22 13.34
N ALA A 67 -16.01 -1.08 13.53
CA ALA A 67 -16.15 -1.67 14.86
C ALA A 67 -14.87 -1.53 15.69
N LEU A 68 -13.71 -1.86 15.11
CA LEU A 68 -12.41 -1.70 15.77
C LEU A 68 -12.15 -0.24 16.12
N GLY A 69 -12.46 0.69 15.23
CA GLY A 69 -12.33 2.13 15.45
C GLY A 69 -13.16 2.59 16.65
N THR A 70 -14.40 2.14 16.77
CA THR A 70 -15.28 2.46 17.91
C THR A 70 -14.66 2.01 19.24
N GLU A 71 -14.18 0.76 19.27
CA GLU A 71 -13.55 0.15 20.43
C GLU A 71 -12.21 0.81 20.80
N VAL A 72 -11.41 1.22 19.82
CA VAL A 72 -10.16 1.97 20.04
C VAL A 72 -10.48 3.35 20.62
N GLN A 73 -11.42 4.10 20.04
CA GLN A 73 -11.78 5.44 20.50
C GLN A 73 -12.25 5.45 21.96
N ALA A 74 -13.06 4.47 22.36
CA ALA A 74 -13.52 4.33 23.74
C ALA A 74 -12.37 4.11 24.74
N ARG A 75 -11.23 3.55 24.30
CA ARG A 75 -10.06 3.24 25.12
C ARG A 75 -8.95 4.30 25.03
N LEU A 76 -9.00 5.21 24.05
CA LEU A 76 -7.96 6.24 23.87
C LEU A 76 -7.78 7.14 25.10
N ALA A 77 -8.84 7.39 25.88
CA ALA A 77 -8.76 8.15 27.12
C ALA A 77 -7.88 7.48 28.20
N HIS A 78 -7.65 6.18 28.09
CA HIS A 78 -6.79 5.38 28.98
C HIS A 78 -5.45 5.02 28.35
N ARG A 79 -5.10 5.66 27.22
CA ARG A 79 -3.82 5.41 26.55
C ARG A 79 -2.67 5.88 27.45
N ASN A 80 -1.67 5.04 27.62
CA ASN A 80 -0.48 5.40 28.38
C ASN A 80 0.21 6.62 27.75
N SER A 81 0.75 7.51 28.59
CA SER A 81 1.41 8.75 28.14
C SER A 81 2.71 8.51 27.38
N ASP A 82 3.32 7.34 27.53
CA ASP A 82 4.52 6.88 26.82
C ASP A 82 4.19 6.12 25.52
N ALA A 83 2.90 5.95 25.18
CA ALA A 83 2.51 5.22 23.99
C ALA A 83 3.04 5.89 22.72
N VAL A 84 3.63 5.06 21.85
CA VAL A 84 4.25 5.51 20.61
C VAL A 84 3.24 6.17 19.69
N ASP A 85 3.57 7.35 19.16
CA ASP A 85 2.75 8.02 18.15
C ASP A 85 2.98 7.43 16.75
N GLY A 86 2.04 6.60 16.31
CA GLY A 86 2.07 5.98 14.99
C GLY A 86 2.07 6.98 13.82
N ALA A 87 1.44 8.15 13.97
CA ALA A 87 1.43 9.17 12.92
C ALA A 87 2.83 9.79 12.75
N VAL A 88 3.53 10.04 13.86
CA VAL A 88 4.93 10.50 13.84
C VAL A 88 5.85 9.45 13.23
N LEU A 89 5.69 8.17 13.60
CA LEU A 89 6.48 7.09 13.01
C LEU A 89 6.24 6.95 11.49
N ALA A 90 4.97 6.93 11.06
CA ALA A 90 4.61 6.84 9.66
C ALA A 90 5.12 8.06 8.86
N GLY A 91 5.01 9.26 9.44
CA GLY A 91 5.53 10.50 8.87
C GLY A 91 7.05 10.46 8.68
N ARG A 92 7.80 10.00 9.70
CA ARG A 92 9.26 9.82 9.61
C ARG A 92 9.63 8.79 8.54
N ALA A 93 8.95 7.65 8.48
CA ALA A 93 9.21 6.63 7.47
C ALA A 93 8.91 7.14 6.04
N LYS A 94 7.83 7.89 5.85
CA LYS A 94 7.50 8.55 4.58
C LYS A 94 8.58 9.56 4.21
N ALA A 95 8.98 10.44 5.13
CA ALA A 95 10.02 11.45 4.88
C ALA A 95 11.38 10.82 4.52
N ALA A 96 11.81 9.79 5.26
CA ALA A 96 13.05 9.08 4.98
C ALA A 96 13.02 8.39 3.60
N ARG A 97 11.89 7.77 3.23
CA ARG A 97 11.70 7.23 1.89
C ARG A 97 11.81 8.32 0.83
N LEU A 98 11.09 9.44 0.98
CA LEU A 98 11.12 10.53 0.00
C LEU A 98 12.54 11.12 -0.17
N ALA A 99 13.27 11.30 0.92
CA ALA A 99 14.65 11.80 0.88
C ALA A 99 15.60 10.89 0.08
N GLN A 100 15.39 9.57 0.10
CA GLN A 100 16.17 8.63 -0.73
C GLN A 100 15.84 8.75 -2.23
N LEU A 101 14.65 9.24 -2.57
CA LEU A 101 14.12 9.26 -3.93
C LEU A 101 14.31 10.59 -4.64
N GLU A 102 14.35 11.68 -3.87
CA GLU A 102 14.56 13.04 -4.36
C GLU A 102 15.75 13.17 -5.34
N PRO A 103 16.96 12.64 -5.08
CA PRO A 103 18.06 12.79 -6.03
C PRO A 103 17.84 12.00 -7.33
N LEU A 104 17.14 10.86 -7.26
CA LEU A 104 16.83 10.03 -8.44
C LEU A 104 15.76 10.69 -9.30
N ALA A 105 14.76 11.27 -8.67
CA ALA A 105 13.67 11.97 -9.32
C ALA A 105 14.13 13.27 -10.00
N ASN A 106 15.10 13.98 -9.40
CA ASN A 106 15.64 15.23 -9.93
C ASN A 106 16.84 15.05 -10.89
N SER A 107 17.29 13.82 -11.15
CA SER A 107 18.41 13.57 -12.07
C SER A 107 18.12 14.05 -13.50
N LEU A 108 19.09 14.76 -14.08
CA LEU A 108 19.05 15.23 -15.47
C LEU A 108 19.77 14.31 -16.46
N ASP A 109 20.17 13.11 -16.00
CA ASP A 109 20.97 12.18 -16.81
C ASP A 109 20.17 11.58 -17.98
N ALA A 110 20.90 11.11 -18.99
CA ALA A 110 20.37 10.38 -20.13
C ALA A 110 20.86 8.92 -20.11
N PRO A 111 19.98 7.92 -20.35
CA PRO A 111 18.54 8.04 -20.60
C PRO A 111 17.74 8.46 -19.36
N ILE A 112 16.53 8.98 -19.58
CA ILE A 112 15.65 9.49 -18.50
C ILE A 112 15.40 8.38 -17.47
N ARG A 113 15.61 8.73 -16.21
CA ARG A 113 15.29 7.88 -15.06
C ARG A 113 13.77 7.72 -14.89
N PRO A 114 13.25 6.50 -14.66
CA PRO A 114 11.81 6.33 -14.45
C PRO A 114 11.29 7.09 -13.20
N GLU A 115 12.11 7.26 -12.15
CA GLU A 115 11.73 8.04 -10.96
C GLU A 115 11.39 9.50 -11.32
N ARG A 116 12.05 10.06 -12.33
CA ARG A 116 11.77 11.41 -12.84
C ARG A 116 10.47 11.47 -13.63
N VAL A 117 10.11 10.40 -14.32
CA VAL A 117 8.80 10.27 -14.99
C VAL A 117 7.70 10.28 -13.94
N GLU A 118 7.81 9.45 -12.91
CA GLU A 118 6.84 9.36 -11.80
C GLU A 118 6.68 10.69 -11.07
N GLN A 119 7.79 11.39 -10.77
CA GLN A 119 7.73 12.73 -10.15
C GLN A 119 7.03 13.76 -11.04
N SER A 120 7.24 13.68 -12.36
CA SER A 120 6.56 14.56 -13.31
C SER A 120 5.06 14.27 -13.35
N LEU A 121 4.65 12.99 -13.31
CA LEU A 121 3.25 12.60 -13.21
C LEU A 121 2.60 13.09 -11.91
N ASN A 122 3.24 12.87 -10.76
CA ASN A 122 2.75 13.35 -9.47
C ASN A 122 2.53 14.87 -9.43
N ARG A 123 3.33 15.64 -10.18
CA ARG A 123 3.19 17.12 -10.24
C ARG A 123 2.10 17.58 -11.21
N LEU A 124 1.88 16.84 -12.29
CA LEU A 124 1.08 17.30 -13.43
C LEU A 124 -0.32 16.68 -13.48
N LEU A 125 -0.48 15.47 -12.94
CA LEU A 125 -1.79 14.82 -12.91
C LEU A 125 -2.68 15.43 -11.83
N PRO A 126 -3.99 15.58 -12.09
CA PRO A 126 -4.93 15.97 -11.05
C PRO A 126 -5.08 14.88 -10.00
N ASP A 127 -5.52 15.25 -8.80
CA ASP A 127 -5.72 14.33 -7.66
C ASP A 127 -6.72 13.20 -7.91
N ASP A 128 -7.59 13.33 -8.91
CA ASP A 128 -8.58 12.34 -9.33
C ASP A 128 -8.18 11.61 -10.62
N ALA A 129 -6.92 11.74 -11.06
CA ALA A 129 -6.41 10.99 -12.20
C ALA A 129 -6.45 9.48 -11.95
N VAL A 130 -7.01 8.74 -12.91
CA VAL A 130 -6.92 7.28 -12.94
C VAL A 130 -5.77 6.86 -13.83
N VAL A 131 -4.78 6.21 -13.23
CA VAL A 131 -3.61 5.67 -13.91
C VAL A 131 -3.79 4.18 -14.18
N CYS A 132 -3.71 3.79 -15.45
CA CYS A 132 -3.68 2.39 -15.86
C CYS A 132 -2.27 2.02 -16.32
N ALA A 133 -1.69 0.96 -15.75
CA ALA A 133 -0.32 0.53 -16.07
C ALA A 133 -0.25 -0.96 -16.40
N ASP A 134 0.56 -1.27 -17.41
CA ASP A 134 0.87 -2.64 -17.79
C ASP A 134 1.74 -3.34 -16.73
N PRO A 135 1.72 -4.68 -16.71
CA PRO A 135 2.64 -5.43 -15.89
C PRO A 135 4.07 -5.29 -16.43
N GLY A 136 5.05 -5.54 -15.57
CA GLY A 136 6.47 -5.28 -15.85
C GLY A 136 6.99 -4.10 -15.06
N THR A 137 7.91 -3.33 -15.63
CA THR A 137 8.59 -2.22 -14.94
C THR A 137 7.67 -1.12 -14.42
N PRO A 138 6.59 -0.70 -15.11
CA PRO A 138 5.70 0.33 -14.56
C PRO A 138 5.10 -0.04 -13.20
N CYS A 139 4.74 -1.31 -12.98
CA CYS A 139 4.12 -1.76 -11.72
C CYS A 139 4.90 -1.42 -10.45
N PRO A 140 6.17 -1.86 -10.27
CA PRO A 140 6.95 -1.52 -9.09
C PRO A 140 7.24 -0.03 -9.02
N TYR A 141 7.42 0.68 -10.15
CA TYR A 141 7.68 2.12 -10.13
C TYR A 141 6.44 2.90 -9.66
N PHE A 142 5.27 2.71 -10.27
CA PHE A 142 4.03 3.33 -9.78
C PHE A 142 3.72 2.92 -8.33
N SER A 143 3.87 1.65 -7.96
CA SER A 143 3.67 1.21 -6.56
C SER A 143 4.65 1.85 -5.58
N ALA A 144 5.86 2.20 -6.04
CA ALA A 144 6.92 2.76 -5.22
C ALA A 144 7.02 4.29 -5.30
N TYR A 145 6.39 4.96 -6.26
CA TYR A 145 6.67 6.38 -6.52
C TYR A 145 5.43 7.22 -6.78
N TYR A 146 4.33 6.63 -7.25
CA TYR A 146 3.11 7.39 -7.51
C TYR A 146 2.39 7.74 -6.20
N ASP A 147 2.05 9.02 -6.02
CA ASP A 147 1.32 9.49 -4.85
C ASP A 147 -0.19 9.44 -5.13
N VAL A 148 -0.89 8.61 -4.37
CA VAL A 148 -2.35 8.50 -4.45
C VAL A 148 -2.94 9.43 -3.38
N SER A 149 -3.34 10.62 -3.79
CA SER A 149 -3.81 11.67 -2.88
C SER A 149 -5.24 11.47 -2.37
N ARG A 150 -5.99 10.52 -2.95
CA ARG A 150 -7.39 10.24 -2.60
C ARG A 150 -7.66 8.76 -2.37
N PRO A 151 -8.49 8.38 -1.38
CA PRO A 151 -8.99 7.02 -1.27
C PRO A 151 -9.73 6.58 -2.54
N GLY A 152 -9.75 5.28 -2.80
CA GLY A 152 -10.39 4.69 -3.97
C GLY A 152 -9.40 4.03 -4.93
N ARG A 153 -9.89 3.60 -6.09
CA ARG A 153 -9.11 2.87 -7.08
C ARG A 153 -8.64 3.81 -8.20
N HIS A 154 -7.57 4.55 -7.91
CA HIS A 154 -6.95 5.50 -8.84
C HIS A 154 -5.71 4.95 -9.55
N PHE A 155 -5.19 3.82 -9.10
CA PHE A 155 -4.13 3.07 -9.77
C PHE A 155 -4.65 1.67 -10.12
N ILE A 156 -4.65 1.35 -11.41
CA ILE A 156 -5.18 0.10 -11.96
C ILE A 156 -4.07 -0.63 -12.69
N THR A 157 -3.74 -1.82 -12.18
CA THR A 157 -2.78 -2.72 -12.84
C THR A 157 -3.14 -4.17 -12.57
N ASN A 158 -2.83 -5.05 -13.52
CA ASN A 158 -3.05 -6.50 -13.43
C ASN A 158 -1.79 -7.26 -12.99
N ARG A 159 -0.96 -6.64 -12.13
CA ARG A 159 0.34 -7.16 -11.66
C ARG A 159 0.36 -8.67 -11.39
N ALA A 160 -0.66 -9.19 -10.70
CA ALA A 160 -0.70 -10.60 -10.30
C ALA A 160 -0.83 -11.58 -11.48
N HIS A 161 -1.54 -11.19 -12.54
CA HIS A 161 -1.73 -12.04 -13.73
C HIS A 161 -0.64 -11.82 -14.78
N GLY A 162 -0.10 -10.61 -14.88
CA GLY A 162 1.04 -10.32 -15.75
C GLY A 162 0.72 -10.25 -17.25
N ALA A 163 -0.55 -10.08 -17.65
CA ALA A 163 -0.92 -9.96 -19.06
C ALA A 163 -0.55 -8.57 -19.62
N LEU A 164 0.39 -8.55 -20.57
CA LEU A 164 0.80 -7.35 -21.33
C LEU A 164 -0.34 -6.85 -22.24
N GLY A 165 -0.41 -5.54 -22.43
CA GLY A 165 -1.47 -4.89 -23.21
C GLY A 165 -2.76 -4.64 -22.45
N PHE A 166 -2.75 -4.87 -21.13
CA PHE A 166 -3.89 -4.61 -20.23
C PHE A 166 -4.19 -3.12 -20.10
N SER A 167 -3.15 -2.29 -20.05
CA SER A 167 -3.27 -0.86 -19.71
C SER A 167 -4.22 -0.10 -20.64
N MET A 168 -4.18 -0.36 -21.95
CA MET A 168 -5.01 0.35 -22.93
C MET A 168 -6.50 0.08 -22.75
N SER A 169 -6.88 -1.19 -22.64
CA SER A 169 -8.28 -1.59 -22.43
C SER A 169 -8.78 -1.13 -21.05
N ALA A 170 -7.92 -1.21 -20.03
CA ALA A 170 -8.24 -0.70 -18.70
C ALA A 170 -8.50 0.81 -18.70
N ALA A 171 -7.69 1.59 -19.44
CA ALA A 171 -7.87 3.04 -19.56
C ALA A 171 -9.19 3.40 -20.23
N LEU A 172 -9.60 2.69 -21.30
CA LEU A 172 -10.90 2.88 -21.93
C LEU A 172 -12.05 2.59 -20.95
N GLY A 173 -11.97 1.48 -20.21
CA GLY A 173 -12.97 1.13 -19.20
C GLY A 173 -13.07 2.16 -18.08
N ALA A 174 -11.93 2.66 -17.59
CA ALA A 174 -11.89 3.73 -16.59
C ALA A 174 -12.53 5.02 -17.12
N TRP A 175 -12.21 5.41 -18.36
CA TRP A 175 -12.79 6.59 -18.99
C TRP A 175 -14.31 6.46 -19.13
N LEU A 176 -14.81 5.32 -19.61
CA LEU A 176 -16.24 5.04 -19.72
C LEU A 176 -16.94 5.06 -18.37
N ARG A 177 -16.33 4.57 -17.29
CA ARG A 177 -16.93 4.66 -15.95
C ARG A 177 -17.03 6.11 -15.45
N LEU A 178 -16.10 6.97 -15.82
CA LEU A 178 -16.06 8.35 -15.37
C LEU A 178 -16.96 9.28 -16.20
N HIS A 179 -17.26 8.92 -17.46
CA HIS A 179 -17.97 9.79 -18.42
C HIS A 179 -19.19 9.16 -19.08
N GLY A 180 -19.35 7.83 -19.00
CA GLY A 180 -20.53 7.09 -19.42
C GLY A 180 -21.51 7.05 -18.25
N GLY A 181 -22.63 7.74 -18.40
CA GLY A 181 -23.74 7.74 -17.43
C GLY A 181 -24.37 6.36 -17.23
#